data_AF-K0IGC1-F1
#
_entry.id   AF-K0IGC1-F1
#
_cell.length_a   1.000
_cell.length_b   1.000
_cell.length_c   1.000
_cell.angle_alpha   90.00
_cell.angle_beta   90.00
_cell.angle_gamma   90.00
#
_symmetry.space_group_name_H-M   'P 1'
#
loop_
_entity.id
_entity.type
_entity.pdbx_description
1 polymer ?
#
loop_
_entity_poly.entity_id
_entity_poly.type
_entity_poly.pdbx_seq_one_letter_code
_entity_poly.pdbx_strand_id
1 'polypeptide(L)'
;MIVLDSYMAMVLPDDIATRISEFIAGRRSFPIVGRDELMCMMYLYGKTGGVIGEKQVEEVNGFAQRTASQLGQEIDIYANSSAKLDPEYIRGKYINRQLQLTVENKPERMAGDPAILSDCFAQHIAYYKQDYFFELYGPLKDSEITSDIRPMLAGRMVMVCCNRKGAQETGLAHPLIPVYVWFRDQAGANP
;
A
#
# COMPACT_ATOMS: atom_id res chain seq x y z
N MET A 1 -2.64 -20.75 8.74
CA MET A 1 -2.09 -19.53 9.38
C MET A 1 -2.35 -18.36 8.44
N ILE A 2 -3.20 -17.41 8.84
CA ILE A 2 -3.73 -16.31 7.99
C ILE A 2 -2.62 -15.37 7.47
N VAL A 3 -1.43 -15.40 8.10
CA VAL A 3 -0.20 -14.67 7.69
C VAL A 3 0.14 -14.84 6.21
N LEU A 4 -0.11 -16.01 5.61
CA LEU A 4 0.28 -16.30 4.22
C LEU A 4 -0.67 -15.72 3.16
N ASP A 5 -1.75 -15.07 3.58
CA ASP A 5 -2.87 -14.74 2.70
C ASP A 5 -3.27 -13.26 2.79
N SER A 6 -2.24 -12.41 2.83
CA SER A 6 -2.38 -10.96 2.73
C SER A 6 -1.90 -10.44 1.38
N TYR A 7 -2.51 -9.35 0.93
CA TYR A 7 -2.16 -8.69 -0.33
C TYR A 7 -2.02 -7.20 -0.09
N MET A 8 -1.01 -6.57 -0.68
CA MET A 8 -0.77 -5.14 -0.56
C MET A 8 -0.77 -4.49 -1.94
N ALA A 9 -1.36 -3.30 -2.04
CA ALA A 9 -1.29 -2.47 -3.22
C ALA A 9 -1.26 -0.99 -2.84
N MET A 10 -0.68 -0.18 -3.71
CA MET A 10 -0.87 1.25 -3.68
C MET A 10 -2.10 1.57 -4.52
N VAL A 11 -3.06 2.27 -3.92
CA VAL A 11 -4.34 2.61 -4.56
C VAL A 11 -4.37 4.04 -5.06
N LEU A 12 -3.47 4.91 -4.57
CA LEU A 12 -3.24 6.26 -5.11
C LEU A 12 -1.76 6.65 -4.94
N PRO A 13 -1.17 7.40 -5.89
CA PRO A 13 -1.76 7.77 -7.19
C PRO A 13 -1.75 6.59 -8.19
N ASP A 14 -2.71 6.58 -9.13
CA ASP A 14 -2.90 5.46 -10.07
C ASP A 14 -1.71 5.22 -11.01
N ASP A 15 -0.96 6.28 -11.32
CA ASP A 15 0.20 6.23 -12.20
C ASP A 15 1.51 5.91 -11.46
N ILE A 16 1.47 5.60 -10.15
CA ILE A 16 2.66 5.42 -9.31
C ILE A 16 3.62 4.38 -9.89
N ALA A 17 3.10 3.32 -10.49
CA ALA A 17 3.89 2.27 -11.09
C ALA A 17 4.84 2.85 -12.17
N THR A 18 4.29 3.66 -13.08
CA THR A 18 5.05 4.36 -14.12
C THR A 18 6.07 5.31 -13.50
N ARG A 19 5.68 6.08 -12.48
CA ARG A 19 6.56 7.05 -11.82
C ARG A 19 7.77 6.37 -11.17
N ILE A 20 7.56 5.23 -10.51
CA ILE A 20 8.62 4.40 -9.92
C ILE A 20 9.56 3.88 -11.02
N SER A 21 9.00 3.35 -12.11
CA SER A 21 9.81 2.87 -13.24
C SER A 21 10.65 3.99 -13.89
N GLU A 22 10.09 5.18 -14.05
CA GLU A 22 10.83 6.36 -14.54
C GLU A 22 11.96 6.77 -13.60
N PHE A 23 11.71 6.76 -12.28
CA PHE A 23 12.71 7.11 -11.28
C PHE A 23 13.89 6.13 -11.30
N ILE A 24 13.60 4.83 -11.40
CA ILE A 24 14.62 3.77 -11.49
C ILE A 24 15.43 3.89 -12.78
N ALA A 25 14.77 4.23 -13.89
CA ALA A 25 15.44 4.49 -15.17
C ALA A 25 16.21 5.82 -15.23
N GLY A 26 16.23 6.61 -14.15
CA GLY A 26 16.89 7.92 -14.12
C GLY A 26 16.17 9.02 -14.92
N ARG A 27 14.93 8.76 -15.35
CA ARG A 27 14.10 9.72 -16.12
C ARG A 27 13.23 10.62 -15.24
N ARG A 28 13.15 10.33 -13.95
CA ARG A 28 12.46 11.13 -12.93
C ARG A 28 13.37 11.32 -11.72
N SER A 29 13.28 12.49 -11.08
CA SER A 29 13.95 12.81 -9.82
C SER A 29 13.07 12.48 -8.61
N PHE A 30 13.71 12.20 -7.47
CA PHE A 30 13.01 12.17 -6.18
C PHE A 30 12.74 13.61 -5.69
N PRO A 31 11.60 13.89 -5.02
CA PRO A 31 10.51 12.98 -4.66
C PRO A 31 9.64 12.56 -5.85
N ILE A 32 9.22 11.28 -5.87
CA ILE A 32 8.46 10.67 -6.98
C ILE A 32 7.00 11.16 -7.01
N VAL A 33 6.47 11.51 -5.84
CA VAL A 33 5.12 12.02 -5.61
C VAL A 33 5.21 13.42 -5.00
N GLY A 34 4.39 14.35 -5.50
CA GLY A 34 4.34 15.74 -5.06
C GLY A 34 3.75 15.90 -3.67
N ARG A 35 4.17 16.95 -2.95
CA ARG A 35 3.82 17.19 -1.54
C ARG A 35 2.33 17.06 -1.24
N ASP A 36 1.49 17.70 -2.04
CA ASP A 36 0.06 17.78 -1.77
C ASP A 36 -0.73 16.63 -2.41
N GLU A 37 -0.07 15.72 -3.13
CA GLU A 37 -0.73 14.54 -3.71
C GLU A 37 -1.16 13.56 -2.60
N LEU A 38 -2.34 12.97 -2.77
CA LEU A 38 -2.82 11.91 -1.89
C LEU A 38 -2.14 10.60 -2.27
N MET A 39 -1.43 10.01 -1.32
CA MET A 39 -0.96 8.64 -1.39
C MET A 39 -1.79 7.80 -0.45
N CYS A 40 -2.34 6.72 -0.98
CA CYS A 40 -3.00 5.71 -0.17
C CYS A 40 -2.53 4.33 -0.58
N MET A 41 -2.28 3.49 0.41
CA MET A 41 -1.99 2.07 0.24
C MET A 41 -3.00 1.24 1.01
N MET A 42 -3.18 0.00 0.58
CA MET A 42 -4.06 -0.95 1.23
C MET A 42 -3.33 -2.26 1.56
N TYR A 43 -3.76 -2.88 2.66
CA TYR A 43 -3.48 -4.26 3.00
C TYR A 43 -4.81 -5.02 3.08
N LEU A 44 -4.96 -6.06 2.28
CA LEU A 44 -6.08 -6.99 2.31
C LEU A 44 -5.70 -8.22 3.12
N TYR A 45 -6.53 -8.61 4.07
CA TYR A 45 -6.35 -9.79 4.91
C TYR A 45 -7.47 -10.82 4.64
N GLY A 46 -7.10 -12.10 4.53
CA GLY A 46 -8.02 -13.20 4.24
C GLY A 46 -8.32 -13.38 2.74
N LYS A 47 -7.33 -13.20 1.86
CA LYS A 47 -7.50 -13.21 0.40
C LYS A 47 -8.15 -14.50 -0.17
N THR A 48 -7.77 -15.67 0.31
CA THR A 48 -8.13 -17.03 -0.16
C THR A 48 -9.38 -17.60 0.54
N GLY A 49 -9.81 -17.07 1.69
CA GLY A 49 -10.94 -17.65 2.43
C GLY A 49 -11.77 -16.70 3.30
N GLY A 50 -11.48 -15.39 3.25
CA GLY A 50 -12.07 -14.43 4.19
C GLY A 50 -11.53 -14.59 5.62
N VAL A 51 -12.08 -13.78 6.52
CA VAL A 51 -11.81 -13.77 7.95
C VAL A 51 -13.08 -14.23 8.66
N ILE A 52 -13.02 -15.40 9.28
CA ILE A 52 -14.20 -16.11 9.82
C ILE A 52 -14.11 -16.22 11.34
N GLY A 53 -15.07 -15.62 12.02
CA GLY A 53 -15.22 -15.68 13.48
C GLY A 53 -14.26 -14.77 14.24
N GLU A 54 -14.57 -14.54 15.51
CA GLU A 54 -13.89 -13.55 16.37
C GLU A 54 -12.40 -13.82 16.51
N LYS A 55 -11.99 -15.08 16.66
CA LYS A 55 -10.58 -15.44 16.79
C LYS A 55 -9.74 -14.98 15.58
N GLN A 56 -10.24 -15.16 14.36
CA GLN A 56 -9.52 -14.73 13.17
C GLN A 56 -9.47 -13.20 13.06
N VAL A 57 -10.54 -12.52 13.49
CA VAL A 57 -10.58 -11.05 13.56
C VAL A 57 -9.52 -10.53 14.53
N GLU A 58 -9.40 -11.13 15.72
CA GLU A 58 -8.35 -10.77 16.69
C GLU A 58 -6.94 -11.02 16.14
N GLU A 59 -6.73 -12.15 15.46
CA GLU A 59 -5.45 -12.44 14.79
C GLU A 59 -5.12 -11.35 13.75
N VAL A 60 -6.08 -11.00 12.89
CA VAL A 60 -5.91 -9.95 11.87
C VAL A 60 -5.65 -8.58 12.50
N ASN A 61 -6.37 -8.21 13.57
CA ASN A 61 -6.11 -6.98 14.31
C ASN A 61 -4.66 -6.91 14.81
N GLY A 62 -4.17 -8.01 15.40
CA GLY A 62 -2.78 -8.11 15.83
C GLY A 62 -1.77 -8.01 14.69
N PHE A 63 -2.09 -8.55 13.50
CA PHE A 63 -1.24 -8.39 12.31
C PHE A 63 -1.25 -6.96 11.80
N ALA A 64 -2.42 -6.34 11.65
CA ALA A 64 -2.57 -4.97 11.19
C ALA A 64 -1.81 -3.98 12.10
N GLN A 65 -1.92 -4.14 13.42
CA GLN A 65 -1.16 -3.33 14.38
C GLN A 65 0.36 -3.49 14.22
N ARG A 66 0.85 -4.72 13.99
CA ARG A 66 2.27 -4.96 13.72
C ARG A 66 2.71 -4.33 12.40
N THR A 67 1.91 -4.47 11.35
CA THR A 67 2.17 -3.85 10.03
C THR A 67 2.25 -2.33 10.16
N ALA A 68 1.28 -1.69 10.81
CA ALA A 68 1.28 -0.25 11.06
C ALA A 68 2.50 0.20 11.87
N SER A 69 2.86 -0.56 12.91
CA SER A 69 4.03 -0.28 13.75
C SER A 69 5.34 -0.39 12.96
N GLN A 70 5.47 -1.40 12.10
CA GLN A 70 6.65 -1.59 11.24
C GLN A 70 6.78 -0.43 10.25
N LEU A 71 5.70 -0.06 9.57
CA LEU A 71 5.74 1.06 8.62
C LEU A 71 6.04 2.39 9.31
N GLY A 72 5.49 2.61 10.50
CA GLY A 72 5.83 3.78 11.34
C GLY A 72 7.32 3.83 11.67
N GLN A 73 7.92 2.71 12.08
CA GLN A 73 9.36 2.63 12.33
C GLN A 73 10.19 2.91 11.08
N GLU A 74 9.76 2.44 9.91
CA GLU A 74 10.43 2.73 8.64
C GLU A 74 10.39 4.23 8.31
N ILE A 75 9.23 4.87 8.49
CA ILE A 75 9.07 6.32 8.33
C ILE A 75 10.03 7.08 9.26
N ASP A 76 10.10 6.69 10.54
CA ASP A 76 11.01 7.31 11.51
C ASP A 76 12.48 7.13 11.11
N ILE A 77 12.86 5.95 10.63
CA ILE A 77 14.22 5.68 10.15
C ILE A 77 14.58 6.59 8.97
N TYR A 78 13.66 6.82 8.05
CA TYR A 78 13.86 7.74 6.92
C TYR A 78 13.90 9.19 7.37
N ALA A 79 12.97 9.62 8.23
CA ALA A 79 12.87 11.00 8.71
C ALA A 79 14.12 11.44 9.49
N ASN A 80 14.76 10.50 10.19
CA ASN A 80 15.96 10.73 10.99
C ASN A 80 17.29 10.53 10.23
N SER A 81 17.27 10.23 8.93
CA SER A 81 18.48 9.98 8.15
C SER A 81 18.42 10.63 6.76
N SER A 82 19.08 11.78 6.62
CA SER A 82 19.20 12.46 5.32
C SER A 82 19.86 11.58 4.25
N ALA A 83 20.85 10.77 4.63
CA ALA A 83 21.51 9.82 3.73
C ALA A 83 20.54 8.76 3.17
N LYS A 84 19.50 8.38 3.92
CA LYS A 84 18.48 7.43 3.45
C LYS A 84 17.40 8.08 2.58
N LEU A 85 17.32 9.40 2.57
CA LEU A 85 16.49 10.19 1.67
C LEU A 85 17.27 10.72 0.44
N ASP A 86 18.53 10.34 0.31
CA ASP A 86 19.33 10.65 -0.88
C ASP A 86 18.75 9.94 -2.12
N PRO A 87 18.54 10.63 -3.25
CA PRO A 87 17.97 10.03 -4.44
C PRO A 87 18.77 8.85 -5.01
N GLU A 88 20.10 8.86 -4.93
CA GLU A 88 20.93 7.75 -5.40
C GLU A 88 20.80 6.55 -4.46
N TYR A 89 20.74 6.79 -3.14
CA TYR A 89 20.46 5.73 -2.17
C TYR A 89 19.11 5.05 -2.42
N ILE A 90 18.04 5.85 -2.57
CA ILE A 90 16.69 5.32 -2.82
C ILE A 90 16.66 4.54 -4.14
N ARG A 91 17.24 5.12 -5.21
CA ARG A 91 17.30 4.44 -6.51
C ARG A 91 18.06 3.13 -6.42
N GLY A 92 19.20 3.11 -5.74
CA GLY A 92 19.97 1.90 -5.48
C GLY A 92 19.16 0.83 -4.75
N LYS A 93 18.34 1.23 -3.75
CA LYS A 93 17.45 0.30 -3.03
C LYS A 93 16.44 -0.35 -3.99
N TYR A 94 15.81 0.42 -4.86
CA TYR A 94 14.82 -0.09 -5.80
C TYR A 94 15.45 -0.97 -6.90
N ILE A 95 16.62 -0.59 -7.43
CA ILE A 95 17.37 -1.41 -8.39
C ILE A 95 17.75 -2.75 -7.76
N ASN A 96 18.25 -2.76 -6.52
CA ASN A 96 18.59 -3.98 -5.81
C ASN A 96 17.36 -4.90 -5.65
N ARG A 97 16.19 -4.33 -5.33
CA ARG A 97 14.95 -5.11 -5.26
C ARG A 97 14.53 -5.66 -6.63
N GLN A 98 14.68 -4.88 -7.70
CA GLN A 98 14.43 -5.36 -9.07
C GLN A 98 15.33 -6.54 -9.46
N LEU A 99 16.62 -6.50 -9.09
CA LEU A 99 17.55 -7.60 -9.32
C LEU A 99 17.11 -8.87 -8.57
N GLN A 100 16.66 -8.73 -7.32
CA GLN A 100 16.11 -9.86 -6.55
C GLN A 100 14.86 -10.44 -7.22
N LEU A 101 13.93 -9.60 -7.68
CA LEU A 101 12.72 -10.05 -8.37
C LEU A 101 13.03 -10.82 -9.66
N THR A 102 14.07 -10.42 -10.39
CA THR A 102 14.56 -11.15 -11.56
C THR A 102 15.03 -12.56 -11.17
N VAL A 103 15.78 -12.69 -10.08
CA VAL A 103 16.22 -14.00 -9.55
C VAL A 103 15.05 -14.85 -9.07
N GLU A 104 14.00 -14.22 -8.52
CA GLU A 104 12.76 -14.88 -8.10
C GLU A 104 11.84 -15.26 -9.29
N ASN A 105 12.22 -14.98 -10.54
CA ASN A 105 11.40 -15.13 -11.76
C ASN A 105 10.05 -14.39 -11.70
N LYS A 106 10.05 -13.17 -11.13
CA LYS A 106 8.87 -12.27 -11.06
C LYS A 106 9.17 -10.85 -11.55
N PRO A 107 9.84 -10.67 -12.70
CA PRO A 107 10.26 -9.34 -13.17
C PRO A 107 9.09 -8.38 -13.42
N GLU A 108 7.91 -8.91 -13.76
CA GLU A 108 6.69 -8.15 -14.06
C GLU A 108 6.09 -7.40 -12.85
N ARG A 109 6.52 -7.76 -11.62
CA ARG A 109 5.96 -7.19 -10.39
C ARG A 109 6.63 -5.91 -9.91
N MET A 110 7.70 -5.45 -10.57
CA MET A 110 8.57 -4.39 -10.06
C MET A 110 7.83 -3.14 -9.55
N ALA A 111 6.91 -2.59 -10.35
CA ALA A 111 6.22 -1.35 -10.01
C ALA A 111 5.05 -1.54 -9.03
N GLY A 112 4.60 -2.79 -8.85
CA GLY A 112 3.60 -3.22 -7.87
C GLY A 112 4.19 -4.08 -6.75
N ASP A 113 5.52 -4.08 -6.59
CA ASP A 113 6.19 -4.91 -5.59
C ASP A 113 5.91 -4.33 -4.20
N PRO A 114 5.42 -5.13 -3.25
CA PRO A 114 5.04 -4.60 -1.95
C PRO A 114 6.18 -3.92 -1.20
N ALA A 115 7.44 -4.37 -1.34
CA ALA A 115 8.55 -3.71 -0.65
C ALA A 115 8.81 -2.32 -1.24
N ILE A 116 8.81 -2.19 -2.57
CA ILE A 116 9.00 -0.91 -3.26
C ILE A 116 7.86 0.07 -2.92
N LEU A 117 6.61 -0.40 -2.95
CA LEU A 117 5.45 0.46 -2.65
C LEU A 117 5.44 0.94 -1.19
N SER A 118 5.77 0.06 -0.24
CA SER A 118 5.89 0.40 1.18
C SER A 118 6.99 1.44 1.41
N ASP A 119 8.16 1.21 0.79
CA ASP A 119 9.28 2.16 0.84
C ASP A 119 8.91 3.51 0.24
N CYS A 120 8.25 3.52 -0.93
CA CYS A 120 7.84 4.74 -1.60
C CYS A 120 6.91 5.58 -0.72
N PHE A 121 5.94 4.95 -0.08
CA PHE A 121 5.03 5.59 0.86
C PHE A 121 5.79 6.15 2.08
N ALA A 122 6.65 5.33 2.71
CA ALA A 122 7.40 5.74 3.90
C ALA A 122 8.37 6.90 3.61
N GLN A 123 9.08 6.85 2.50
CA GLN A 123 10.02 7.88 2.06
C GLN A 123 9.30 9.19 1.74
N HIS A 124 8.12 9.12 1.12
CA HIS A 124 7.32 10.31 0.83
C HIS A 124 6.91 11.05 2.11
N ILE A 125 6.35 10.31 3.07
CA ILE A 125 5.94 10.86 4.37
C ILE A 125 7.15 11.47 5.09
N ALA A 126 8.25 10.74 5.15
CA ALA A 126 9.47 11.19 5.82
C ALA A 126 10.06 12.44 5.17
N TYR A 127 10.12 12.48 3.83
CA TYR A 127 10.69 13.60 3.09
C TYR A 127 9.90 14.90 3.31
N TYR A 128 8.57 14.83 3.22
CA TYR A 128 7.71 16.00 3.42
C TYR A 128 7.33 16.26 4.88
N LYS A 129 7.71 15.37 5.80
CA LYS A 129 7.34 15.38 7.23
C LYS A 129 5.83 15.48 7.41
N GLN A 130 5.10 14.63 6.70
CA GLN A 130 3.64 14.61 6.74
C GLN A 130 3.11 13.75 7.88
N ASP A 131 1.93 14.10 8.36
CA ASP A 131 1.14 13.19 9.17
C ASP A 131 0.56 12.07 8.28
N TYR A 132 0.25 10.93 8.89
CA TYR A 132 -0.35 9.76 8.25
C TYR A 132 -1.28 9.05 9.22
N PHE A 133 -2.20 8.24 8.69
CA PHE A 133 -3.08 7.40 9.50
C PHE A 133 -3.19 5.98 8.94
N PHE A 134 -3.60 5.06 9.82
CA PHE A 134 -4.00 3.70 9.47
C PHE A 134 -5.42 3.47 9.97
N GLU A 135 -6.24 2.80 9.17
CA GLU A 135 -7.59 2.43 9.56
C GLU A 135 -7.93 1.05 9.03
N LEU A 136 -8.38 0.16 9.91
CA LEU A 136 -8.72 -1.22 9.59
C LEU A 136 -10.24 -1.38 9.54
N TYR A 137 -10.72 -1.97 8.46
CA TYR A 137 -12.14 -2.19 8.19
C TYR A 137 -12.45 -3.67 8.05
N GLY A 138 -13.70 -4.02 8.37
CA GLY A 138 -14.27 -5.33 8.14
C GLY A 138 -14.26 -6.26 9.37
N PRO A 139 -14.52 -7.57 9.18
CA PRO A 139 -14.77 -8.22 7.90
C PRO A 139 -15.93 -7.59 7.11
N LEU A 140 -15.71 -7.26 5.84
CA LEU A 140 -16.70 -6.54 5.02
C LEU A 140 -17.89 -7.45 4.69
N LYS A 141 -19.11 -6.95 4.86
CA LYS A 141 -20.34 -7.71 4.59
C LYS A 141 -20.78 -7.57 3.14
N ASP A 142 -21.48 -8.57 2.63
CA ASP A 142 -22.03 -8.55 1.26
C ASP A 142 -22.93 -7.35 0.98
N SER A 143 -23.65 -6.86 2.00
CA SER A 143 -24.54 -5.69 1.91
C SER A 143 -23.79 -4.36 1.83
N GLU A 144 -22.50 -4.33 2.17
CA GLU A 144 -21.65 -3.14 2.18
C GLU A 144 -20.87 -3.00 0.85
N ILE A 145 -20.92 -4.02 -0.01
CA ILE A 145 -20.09 -4.14 -1.21
C ILE A 145 -20.95 -4.27 -2.47
N THR A 146 -20.59 -3.53 -3.51
CA THR A 146 -21.21 -3.64 -4.83
C THR A 146 -20.95 -5.01 -5.46
N SER A 147 -21.89 -5.50 -6.28
CA SER A 147 -21.88 -6.89 -6.76
C SER A 147 -20.67 -7.24 -7.63
N ASP A 148 -20.10 -6.26 -8.31
CA ASP A 148 -18.92 -6.37 -9.20
C ASP A 148 -17.63 -6.72 -8.44
N ILE A 149 -17.42 -6.16 -7.25
CA ILE A 149 -16.19 -6.39 -6.45
C ILE A 149 -16.42 -7.31 -5.24
N ARG A 150 -17.67 -7.74 -5.00
CA ARG A 150 -18.04 -8.66 -3.91
C ARG A 150 -17.16 -9.92 -3.83
N PRO A 151 -16.85 -10.64 -4.94
CA PRO A 151 -15.99 -11.84 -4.86
C PRO A 151 -14.58 -11.54 -4.32
N MET A 152 -14.10 -10.31 -4.47
CA MET A 152 -12.76 -9.86 -4.10
C MET A 152 -12.68 -9.27 -2.69
N LEU A 153 -13.79 -8.82 -2.10
CA LEU A 153 -13.80 -8.10 -0.82
C LEU A 153 -14.68 -8.72 0.27
N ALA A 154 -15.72 -9.47 -0.08
CA ALA A 154 -16.64 -10.04 0.90
C ALA A 154 -15.92 -10.94 1.91
N GLY A 155 -16.25 -10.75 3.19
CA GLY A 155 -15.66 -11.47 4.31
C GLY A 155 -14.20 -11.12 4.59
N ARG A 156 -13.58 -10.18 3.87
CA ARG A 156 -12.17 -9.80 4.05
C ARG A 156 -12.06 -8.56 4.91
N MET A 157 -10.89 -8.38 5.53
CA MET A 157 -10.56 -7.14 6.25
C MET A 157 -9.56 -6.33 5.43
N VAL A 158 -9.70 -5.01 5.46
CA VAL A 158 -8.87 -4.09 4.68
C VAL A 158 -8.30 -3.03 5.61
N MET A 159 -6.98 -2.92 5.68
CA MET A 159 -6.33 -1.76 6.29
C MET A 159 -5.98 -0.76 5.21
N VAL A 160 -6.46 0.48 5.35
CA VAL A 160 -6.05 1.61 4.52
C VAL A 160 -5.03 2.43 5.28
N CYS A 161 -4.02 2.91 4.57
CA CYS A 161 -3.08 3.89 5.08
C CYS A 161 -2.95 5.04 4.09
N CYS A 162 -3.01 6.28 4.56
CA CYS A 162 -2.86 7.46 3.71
C CYS A 162 -1.94 8.51 4.34
N ASN A 163 -1.28 9.31 3.50
CA ASN A 163 -0.38 10.42 3.89
C ASN A 163 -1.16 11.69 4.32
N ARG A 164 -2.15 11.51 5.20
CA ARG A 164 -2.95 12.58 5.80
C ARG A 164 -3.06 12.34 7.29
N LYS A 165 -3.32 13.39 8.06
CA LYS A 165 -3.48 13.26 9.51
C LYS A 165 -4.66 12.39 9.94
N GLY A 166 -5.70 12.34 9.11
CA GLY A 166 -6.86 11.48 9.35
C GLY A 166 -7.75 11.38 8.12
N ALA A 167 -8.74 10.49 8.19
CA ALA A 167 -9.70 10.21 7.14
C ALA A 167 -10.36 11.48 6.56
N GLN A 168 -10.70 12.44 7.43
CA GLN A 168 -11.35 13.71 7.08
C GLN A 168 -10.48 14.63 6.21
N GLU A 169 -9.16 14.45 6.21
CA GLU A 169 -8.21 15.28 5.44
C GLU A 169 -7.85 14.66 4.08
N THR A 170 -8.42 13.49 3.75
CA THR A 170 -8.23 12.86 2.43
C THR A 170 -9.01 13.55 1.32
N GLY A 171 -10.03 14.34 1.65
CA GLY A 171 -10.97 14.90 0.67
C GLY A 171 -11.93 13.86 0.07
N LEU A 172 -11.89 12.62 0.56
CA LEU A 172 -12.78 11.53 0.16
C LEU A 172 -13.97 11.45 1.11
N ALA A 173 -15.12 11.00 0.59
CA ALA A 173 -16.29 10.74 1.45
C ALA A 173 -16.06 9.55 2.41
N HIS A 174 -15.19 8.60 2.05
CA HIS A 174 -14.77 7.50 2.90
C HIS A 174 -13.38 6.96 2.46
N PRO A 175 -12.46 6.59 3.38
CA PRO A 175 -11.12 6.10 3.02
C PRO A 175 -11.09 4.79 2.21
N LEU A 176 -12.16 4.01 2.24
CA LEU A 176 -12.31 2.80 1.40
C LEU A 176 -12.64 3.09 -0.08
N ILE A 177 -13.03 4.31 -0.44
CA ILE A 177 -13.41 4.62 -1.83
C ILE A 177 -12.31 4.26 -2.84
N PRO A 178 -11.02 4.64 -2.63
CA PRO A 178 -9.94 4.29 -3.55
C PRO A 178 -9.73 2.78 -3.66
N VAL A 179 -9.95 2.03 -2.56
CA VAL A 179 -9.87 0.56 -2.57
C VAL A 179 -10.94 -0.01 -3.50
N TYR A 180 -12.18 0.49 -3.41
CA TYR A 180 -13.29 -0.02 -4.20
C TYR A 180 -13.09 0.29 -5.68
N VAL A 181 -12.62 1.51 -6.00
CA VAL A 181 -12.25 1.90 -7.36
C VAL A 181 -11.15 0.98 -7.89
N TRP A 182 -10.07 0.79 -7.12
CA TRP A 182 -8.96 -0.08 -7.53
C TRP A 182 -9.43 -1.50 -7.84
N PHE A 183 -10.23 -2.13 -6.97
CA PHE A 183 -10.74 -3.48 -7.24
C PHE A 183 -11.68 -3.55 -8.44
N ARG A 184 -12.50 -2.52 -8.66
CA ARG A 184 -13.38 -2.46 -9.84
C ARG A 184 -12.58 -2.36 -11.12
N ASP A 185 -11.52 -1.56 -11.13
CA ASP A 185 -10.65 -1.40 -12.30
C ASP A 185 -9.89 -2.69 -12.59
N GLN A 186 -9.45 -3.42 -11.55
CA GLN A 186 -8.87 -4.76 -11.70
C GLN A 186 -9.89 -5.81 -12.16
N ALA A 187 -11.16 -5.70 -11.75
CA ALA A 187 -12.22 -6.61 -12.18
C ALA A 187 -12.66 -6.35 -13.63
N GLY A 188 -12.60 -5.09 -14.09
CA GLY A 188 -12.83 -4.70 -15.48
C GLY A 188 -11.64 -4.99 -16.40
N ALA A 189 -10.42 -5.07 -15.84
CA ALA A 189 -9.22 -5.54 -16.50
C ALA A 189 -9.26 -7.09 -16.61
N ASN A 190 -10.11 -7.61 -17.49
CA ASN A 190 -9.96 -9.00 -17.94
C ASN A 190 -8.53 -9.17 -18.52
N PRO A 191 -7.76 -10.20 -18.10
CA PRO A 191 -6.62 -10.67 -18.90
C PRO A 191 -7.07 -11.15 -20.27
#